data_AF-A0A1Q4AUM4-F1
#
_entry.id   AF-A0A1Q4AUM4-F1
#
_cell.length_a   1.000
_cell.length_b   1.000
_cell.length_c   1.000
_cell.angle_alpha   90.00
_cell.angle_beta   90.00
_cell.angle_gamma   90.00
#
_symmetry.space_group_name_H-M   'P 1'
#
loop_
_entity.id
_entity.type
_entity.pdbx_description
1 polymer ?
#
loop_
_entity_poly.entity_id
_entity_poly.type
_entity_poly.pdbx_seq_one_letter_code
_entity_poly.pdbx_strand_id
1 'polypeptide(L)'
;MKLRAAVIALGVLVALSACAAPATAPTPTATAADESAAAVVVAVDGVDVTTASGVSLGSFDYFADAGVAVGILTEAFGAEPVVDQVAGLDSPGYTRYDWTGFQLQALGEGADRYPPLRVSVLVTDVGDLRIATTDGISVGQDADALATANPGTQTFGGTYSMHLSDTTLTGPDGTTFSVYVGVAGQVGGQIITITSPQVQSDF
;
A
#
# COMPACT_ATOMS: atom_id res chain seq x y z
N MET A 1 -91.61 12.20 42.96
CA MET A 1 -91.69 13.65 43.23
C MET A 1 -90.29 14.24 43.02
N LYS A 2 -90.13 15.18 42.07
CA LYS A 2 -89.08 16.23 41.86
C LYS A 2 -87.61 15.94 42.31
N LEU A 3 -86.60 15.83 41.43
CA LEU A 3 -85.80 16.82 40.64
C LEU A 3 -84.52 17.39 41.35
N ARG A 4 -83.39 17.39 40.58
CA ARG A 4 -82.17 18.27 40.60
C ARG A 4 -80.97 17.84 41.49
N ALA A 5 -79.80 17.52 40.90
CA ALA A 5 -78.66 18.37 40.44
C ALA A 5 -77.52 18.38 41.50
N ALA A 6 -76.29 17.90 41.23
CA ALA A 6 -75.09 18.61 40.72
C ALA A 6 -73.99 18.76 41.82
N VAL A 7 -72.93 17.92 41.83
CA VAL A 7 -71.49 18.12 41.45
C VAL A 7 -70.52 18.69 42.53
N ILE A 8 -69.35 18.03 42.64
CA ILE A 8 -67.95 18.44 42.99
C ILE A 8 -67.43 18.29 44.45
N ALA A 9 -66.36 17.47 44.58
CA ALA A 9 -65.05 17.72 45.25
C ALA A 9 -64.47 16.39 45.80
N LEU A 10 -63.60 15.67 45.07
CA LEU A 10 -62.12 15.75 45.02
C LEU A 10 -61.40 15.67 46.39
N GLY A 11 -60.67 14.56 46.61
CA GLY A 11 -59.80 14.38 47.77
C GLY A 11 -58.97 13.08 47.75
N VAL A 12 -57.84 13.13 47.02
CA VAL A 12 -56.54 12.46 47.25
C VAL A 12 -56.48 10.91 47.34
N LEU A 13 -55.93 10.28 46.28
CA LEU A 13 -55.37 8.93 46.33
C LEU A 13 -53.83 8.99 46.30
N VAL A 14 -53.22 8.26 47.25
CA VAL A 14 -51.79 7.98 47.35
C VAL A 14 -51.37 7.06 46.20
N ALA A 15 -50.33 7.43 45.45
CA ALA A 15 -49.74 6.56 44.42
C ALA A 15 -48.28 6.27 44.77
N LEU A 16 -47.96 4.97 44.89
CA LEU A 16 -46.62 4.46 45.15
C LEU A 16 -45.67 4.81 44.00
N SER A 17 -44.50 5.32 44.35
CA SER A 17 -43.42 5.64 43.42
C SER A 17 -42.74 4.35 42.95
N ALA A 18 -42.98 3.95 41.71
CA ALA A 18 -42.22 2.89 41.04
C ALA A 18 -40.93 3.50 40.47
N CYS A 19 -39.77 3.10 41.00
CA CYS A 19 -38.47 3.46 40.46
C CYS A 19 -38.23 2.65 39.18
N ALA A 20 -38.30 3.30 38.01
CA ALA A 20 -37.93 2.68 36.74
C ALA A 20 -36.41 2.48 36.71
N ALA A 21 -35.97 1.24 36.45
CA ALA A 21 -34.57 0.92 36.23
C ALA A 21 -34.06 1.59 34.94
N PRO A 22 -32.79 2.05 34.88
CA PRO A 22 -32.24 2.65 33.67
C PRO A 22 -32.23 1.60 32.55
N ALA A 23 -32.82 1.93 31.41
CA ALA A 23 -32.70 1.12 30.21
C ALA A 23 -31.24 1.13 29.76
N THR A 24 -30.60 -0.04 29.70
CA THR A 24 -29.28 -0.21 29.09
C THR A 24 -29.37 0.19 27.62
N ALA A 25 -28.68 1.27 27.24
CA ALA A 25 -28.51 1.64 25.86
C ALA A 25 -27.81 0.49 25.10
N PRO A 26 -28.19 0.18 23.85
CA PRO A 26 -27.46 -0.81 23.07
C PRO A 26 -26.02 -0.33 22.94
N THR A 27 -25.07 -1.16 23.40
CA THR A 27 -23.65 -0.94 23.14
C THR A 27 -23.47 -0.93 21.62
N PRO A 28 -22.89 0.12 21.00
CA PRO A 28 -22.53 0.05 19.59
C PRO A 28 -21.68 -1.19 19.35
N THR A 29 -22.20 -2.12 18.56
CA THR A 29 -21.41 -3.22 18.00
C THR A 29 -20.33 -2.59 17.14
N ALA A 30 -19.07 -2.80 17.49
CA ALA A 30 -17.96 -2.38 16.63
C ALA A 30 -18.16 -3.05 15.27
N THR A 31 -18.38 -2.25 14.22
CA THR A 31 -18.28 -2.72 12.85
C THR A 31 -16.89 -3.29 12.68
N ALA A 32 -16.78 -4.57 12.30
CA ALA A 32 -15.49 -5.19 12.01
C ALA A 32 -14.78 -4.30 10.97
N ALA A 33 -13.51 -3.98 11.22
CA ALA A 33 -12.70 -3.34 10.20
C ALA A 33 -12.69 -4.24 8.96
N ASP A 34 -12.76 -3.65 7.77
CA ASP A 34 -12.64 -4.40 6.53
C ASP A 34 -11.21 -4.98 6.48
N GLU A 35 -11.09 -6.30 6.64
CA GLU A 35 -9.82 -7.03 6.58
C GLU A 35 -9.34 -7.23 5.13
N SER A 36 -9.98 -6.58 4.17
CA SER A 36 -9.63 -6.64 2.75
C SER A 36 -8.38 -5.81 2.45
N ALA A 37 -7.62 -6.23 1.43
CA ALA A 37 -6.46 -5.48 0.94
C ALA A 37 -6.90 -4.11 0.41
N ALA A 38 -6.17 -3.06 0.80
CA ALA A 38 -6.48 -1.68 0.45
C ALA A 38 -5.29 -0.96 -0.19
N ALA A 39 -4.06 -1.37 0.13
CA ALA A 39 -2.86 -0.75 -0.41
C ALA A 39 -1.71 -1.73 -0.57
N VAL A 40 -0.83 -1.41 -1.52
CA VAL A 40 0.48 -2.04 -1.69
C VAL A 40 1.55 -1.00 -1.38
N VAL A 41 2.39 -1.30 -0.39
CA VAL A 41 3.49 -0.46 0.08
C VAL A 41 4.80 -1.00 -0.49
N VAL A 42 5.46 -0.22 -1.33
CA VAL A 42 6.78 -0.52 -1.90
C VAL A 42 7.85 0.11 -1.03
N ALA A 43 8.57 -0.72 -0.29
CA ALA A 43 9.71 -0.30 0.52
C ALA A 43 11.04 -0.63 -0.18
N VAL A 44 12.14 -0.17 0.40
CA VAL A 44 13.49 -0.46 -0.08
C VAL A 44 13.91 -1.91 0.17
N ASP A 45 13.35 -2.55 1.19
CA ASP A 45 13.66 -3.89 1.67
C ASP A 45 12.62 -4.95 1.31
N GLY A 46 11.43 -4.53 0.89
CA GLY A 46 10.41 -5.44 0.39
C GLY A 46 9.15 -4.74 -0.08
N VAL A 47 8.09 -5.53 -0.22
CA VAL A 47 6.74 -5.08 -0.54
C VAL A 47 5.78 -5.65 0.48
N ASP A 48 4.84 -4.82 0.92
CA ASP A 48 3.81 -5.19 1.88
C ASP A 48 2.41 -4.88 1.32
N VAL A 49 1.48 -5.82 1.48
CA VAL A 49 0.06 -5.63 1.16
C VAL A 49 -0.66 -5.37 2.47
N THR A 50 -1.37 -4.25 2.55
CA THR A 50 -1.97 -3.79 3.81
C THR A 50 -3.46 -3.51 3.68
N THR A 51 -4.17 -3.63 4.80
CA THR A 51 -5.54 -3.14 4.96
C THR A 51 -5.57 -1.61 5.05
N ALA A 52 -6.76 -1.01 5.01
CA ALA A 52 -6.93 0.44 5.17
C ALA A 52 -6.50 0.96 6.56
N SER A 53 -6.41 0.08 7.57
CA SER A 53 -5.89 0.40 8.89
C SER A 53 -4.38 0.23 9.02
N GLY A 54 -3.69 -0.18 7.94
CA GLY A 54 -2.25 -0.40 7.89
C GLY A 54 -1.80 -1.75 8.44
N VAL A 55 -2.71 -2.73 8.57
CA VAL A 55 -2.36 -4.09 8.98
C VAL A 55 -1.84 -4.86 7.78
N SER A 56 -0.66 -5.48 7.89
CA SER A 56 -0.08 -6.34 6.86
C SER A 56 -0.91 -7.62 6.69
N LEU A 57 -1.32 -7.89 5.46
CA LEU A 57 -1.98 -9.11 5.01
C LEU A 57 -0.98 -10.10 4.39
N GLY A 58 0.13 -9.60 3.87
CA GLY A 58 1.20 -10.40 3.29
C GLY A 58 2.34 -9.52 2.79
N SER A 59 3.56 -10.01 2.96
CA SER A 59 4.77 -9.28 2.58
C SER A 59 5.83 -10.21 2.01
N PHE A 60 6.72 -9.67 1.19
CA PHE A 60 7.92 -10.38 0.74
C PHE A 60 9.12 -9.42 0.67
N ASP A 61 10.30 -9.93 0.99
CA ASP A 61 11.56 -9.26 0.70
C ASP A 61 12.05 -9.57 -0.73
N TYR A 62 13.06 -8.84 -1.19
CA TYR A 62 13.56 -8.98 -2.55
C TYR A 62 14.43 -10.22 -2.82
N PHE A 63 14.64 -11.09 -1.82
CA PHE A 63 15.28 -12.41 -1.94
C PHE A 63 14.29 -13.57 -1.85
N ALA A 64 13.00 -13.29 -1.67
CA ALA A 64 11.97 -14.31 -1.66
C ALA A 64 11.92 -15.10 -2.96
N ASP A 65 11.33 -16.30 -2.89
CA ASP A 65 10.98 -17.05 -4.08
C ASP A 65 9.97 -16.28 -4.94
N ALA A 66 10.19 -16.23 -6.25
CA ALA A 66 9.32 -15.49 -7.16
C ALA A 66 7.88 -16.00 -7.15
N GLY A 67 7.65 -17.30 -7.00
CA GLY A 67 6.32 -17.89 -6.92
C GLY A 67 5.56 -17.46 -5.66
N VAL A 68 6.27 -17.30 -4.54
CA VAL A 68 5.70 -16.76 -3.29
C VAL A 68 5.26 -15.30 -3.49
N ALA A 69 6.14 -14.46 -4.04
CA ALA A 69 5.82 -13.05 -4.29
C ALA A 69 4.66 -12.89 -5.30
N VAL A 70 4.65 -13.67 -6.38
CA VAL A 70 3.54 -13.71 -7.36
C VAL A 70 2.24 -14.13 -6.68
N GLY A 71 2.26 -15.16 -5.82
CA GLY A 71 1.07 -15.61 -5.10
C GLY A 71 0.45 -14.51 -4.24
N ILE A 72 1.26 -13.82 -3.44
CA ILE A 72 0.81 -12.70 -2.59
C ILE A 72 0.19 -11.59 -3.45
N LEU A 73 0.85 -11.19 -4.54
CA LEU A 73 0.36 -10.11 -5.41
C LEU A 73 -0.89 -10.50 -6.20
N THR A 74 -0.97 -11.73 -6.70
CA THR A 74 -2.16 -12.26 -7.40
C THR A 74 -3.37 -12.29 -6.47
N GLU A 75 -3.20 -12.70 -5.21
CA GLU A 75 -4.27 -12.67 -4.20
C GLU A 75 -4.71 -11.23 -3.92
N ALA A 76 -3.76 -10.32 -3.71
CA ALA A 76 -4.04 -8.92 -3.40
C ALA A 76 -4.75 -8.18 -4.55
N PHE A 77 -4.27 -8.35 -5.78
CA PHE A 77 -4.86 -7.69 -6.96
C PHE A 77 -6.09 -8.44 -7.51
N GLY A 78 -6.35 -9.66 -7.04
CA GLY A 78 -7.51 -10.47 -7.45
C GLY A 78 -7.45 -10.98 -8.89
N ALA A 79 -6.26 -10.97 -9.53
CA ALA A 79 -6.08 -11.40 -10.91
C ALA A 79 -4.66 -11.93 -11.15
N GLU A 80 -4.53 -12.87 -12.09
CA GLU A 80 -3.22 -13.38 -12.55
C GLU A 80 -2.46 -12.31 -13.36
N PRO A 81 -1.13 -12.23 -13.23
CA PRO A 81 -0.32 -11.31 -14.03
C PRO A 81 -0.26 -11.74 -15.49
N VAL A 82 -0.01 -10.78 -16.37
CA VAL A 82 0.53 -11.07 -17.70
C VAL A 82 2.01 -11.42 -17.53
N VAL A 83 2.43 -12.57 -18.07
CA VAL A 83 3.79 -13.08 -17.91
C VAL A 83 4.56 -12.97 -19.22
N ASP A 84 5.70 -12.28 -19.18
CA ASP A 84 6.62 -12.13 -20.30
C ASP A 84 8.04 -12.58 -19.93
N GLN A 85 8.75 -13.16 -20.90
CA GLN A 85 10.20 -13.38 -20.81
C GLN A 85 10.92 -12.22 -21.51
N VAL A 86 11.68 -11.44 -20.74
CA VAL A 86 12.45 -10.31 -21.27
C VAL A 86 13.89 -10.74 -21.43
N ALA A 87 14.37 -10.75 -22.67
CA ALA A 87 15.75 -11.09 -22.97
C ALA A 87 16.70 -10.02 -22.40
N GLY A 88 17.77 -10.48 -21.76
CA GLY A 88 18.87 -9.62 -21.36
C GLY A 88 19.73 -9.24 -22.56
N LEU A 89 20.07 -7.97 -22.66
CA LEU A 89 21.14 -7.50 -23.56
C LEU A 89 22.37 -7.18 -22.68
N ASP A 90 22.57 -5.90 -22.34
CA ASP A 90 23.63 -5.44 -21.43
C ASP A 90 23.28 -5.62 -19.93
N SER A 91 22.08 -6.14 -19.65
CA SER A 91 21.57 -6.44 -18.32
C SER A 91 21.01 -7.87 -18.29
N PRO A 92 20.93 -8.51 -17.12
CA PRO A 92 20.34 -9.84 -17.00
C PRO A 92 18.94 -9.87 -17.59
N GLY A 93 18.60 -10.97 -18.26
CA GLY A 93 17.22 -11.23 -18.63
C GLY A 93 16.37 -11.45 -17.38
N TYR A 94 15.06 -11.32 -17.52
CA TYR A 94 14.14 -11.52 -16.39
C TYR A 94 12.78 -12.00 -16.85
N THR A 95 12.08 -12.69 -15.96
CA THR A 95 10.64 -12.92 -16.10
C THR A 95 9.91 -11.72 -15.54
N ARG A 96 9.00 -11.13 -16.32
CA ARG A 96 8.14 -10.03 -15.90
C ARG A 96 6.73 -10.56 -15.63
N TYR A 97 6.20 -10.22 -14.47
CA TYR A 97 4.81 -10.43 -14.07
C TYR A 97 4.15 -9.06 -13.95
N ASP A 98 3.16 -8.76 -14.79
CA ASP A 98 2.52 -7.44 -14.87
C ASP A 98 1.04 -7.53 -14.45
N TRP A 99 0.67 -6.76 -13.41
CA TRP A 99 -0.70 -6.55 -12.97
C TRP A 99 -1.17 -5.16 -13.39
N THR A 100 -1.25 -4.91 -14.70
CA THR A 100 -1.67 -3.63 -15.29
C THR A 100 -0.83 -2.45 -14.80
N GLY A 101 0.50 -2.59 -14.86
CA GLY A 101 1.45 -1.53 -14.53
C GLY A 101 2.07 -1.59 -13.13
N PHE A 102 1.65 -2.52 -12.25
CA PHE A 102 2.54 -3.02 -11.19
C PHE A 102 3.31 -4.22 -11.74
N GLN A 103 4.63 -4.14 -11.78
CA GLN A 103 5.49 -5.17 -12.37
C GLN A 103 6.40 -5.77 -11.30
N LEU A 104 6.37 -7.09 -11.15
CA LEU A 104 7.42 -7.85 -10.50
C LEU A 104 8.37 -8.41 -11.56
N GLN A 105 9.66 -8.24 -11.35
CA GLN A 105 10.72 -8.74 -12.22
C GLN A 105 11.54 -9.76 -11.43
N ALA A 106 11.51 -11.02 -11.87
CA ALA A 106 12.37 -12.07 -11.36
C ALA A 106 13.59 -12.20 -12.28
N LEU A 107 14.74 -11.75 -11.78
CA LEU A 107 15.98 -11.73 -12.54
C LEU A 107 16.48 -13.15 -12.80
N GLY A 108 16.92 -13.39 -14.04
CA GLY A 108 17.46 -14.65 -14.49
C GLY A 108 18.97 -14.77 -14.26
N GLU A 109 19.58 -15.70 -15.00
CA GLU A 109 21.02 -15.98 -14.92
C GLU A 109 21.89 -14.73 -15.18
N GLY A 110 23.01 -14.62 -14.46
CA GLY A 110 23.95 -13.49 -14.56
C GLY A 110 23.57 -12.27 -13.74
N ALA A 111 22.56 -12.38 -12.87
CA ALA A 111 22.07 -11.31 -12.00
C ALA A 111 22.73 -11.25 -10.61
N ASP A 112 23.87 -11.93 -10.38
CA ASP A 112 24.51 -12.06 -9.05
C ASP A 112 24.82 -10.72 -8.37
N ARG A 113 24.92 -9.63 -9.14
CA ARG A 113 25.15 -8.26 -8.65
C ARG A 113 23.87 -7.52 -8.21
N TYR A 114 22.73 -8.21 -8.19
CA TYR A 114 21.43 -7.63 -7.86
C TYR A 114 20.62 -8.56 -6.95
N PRO A 115 19.73 -8.01 -6.09
CA PRO A 115 18.65 -8.80 -5.51
C PRO A 115 17.83 -9.50 -6.60
N PRO A 116 17.39 -10.75 -6.39
CA PRO A 116 16.76 -11.56 -7.44
C PRO A 116 15.38 -11.03 -7.85
N LEU A 117 14.68 -10.32 -6.97
CA LEU A 117 13.41 -9.68 -7.27
C LEU A 117 13.55 -8.16 -7.32
N ARG A 118 12.80 -7.54 -8.24
CA ARG A 118 12.61 -6.09 -8.31
C ARG A 118 11.16 -5.78 -8.66
N VAL A 119 10.69 -4.62 -8.25
CA VAL A 119 9.41 -4.08 -8.68
C VAL A 119 9.58 -2.79 -9.48
N SER A 120 8.68 -2.59 -10.43
CA SER A 120 8.49 -1.34 -11.16
C SER A 120 7.02 -1.00 -11.15
N VAL A 121 6.69 0.21 -10.72
CA VAL A 121 5.33 0.73 -10.59
C VAL A 121 5.17 1.86 -11.58
N LEU A 122 4.21 1.71 -12.49
CA LEU A 122 3.90 2.66 -13.57
C LEU A 122 2.50 3.29 -13.42
N VAL A 123 1.75 2.88 -12.40
CA VAL A 123 0.38 3.32 -12.14
C VAL A 123 0.19 3.68 -10.67
N THR A 124 -0.81 4.51 -10.40
CA THR A 124 -1.18 4.94 -9.05
C THR A 124 -1.92 3.84 -8.29
N ASP A 125 -2.75 3.07 -9.00
CA ASP A 125 -3.67 2.08 -8.46
C ASP A 125 -3.73 0.86 -9.40
N VAL A 126 -3.98 -0.31 -8.83
CA VAL A 126 -4.37 -1.52 -9.57
C VAL A 126 -5.72 -1.97 -9.00
N GLY A 127 -6.77 -1.84 -9.81
CA GLY A 127 -8.14 -1.94 -9.28
C GLY A 127 -8.39 -0.84 -8.25
N ASP A 128 -8.82 -1.23 -7.05
CA ASP A 128 -9.07 -0.32 -5.93
C ASP A 128 -7.87 -0.23 -4.96
N LEU A 129 -6.77 -0.93 -5.23
CA LEU A 129 -5.60 -0.95 -4.36
C LEU A 129 -4.62 0.17 -4.73
N ARG A 130 -4.39 1.06 -3.78
CA ARG A 130 -3.43 2.15 -3.93
C ARG A 130 -2.00 1.64 -3.83
N ILE A 131 -1.11 2.05 -4.73
CA ILE A 131 0.32 1.69 -4.68
C ILE A 131 1.17 2.90 -4.31
N ALA A 132 1.88 2.83 -3.18
CA ALA A 132 2.73 3.90 -2.71
C ALA A 132 4.02 3.39 -2.08
N THR A 133 5.02 4.25 -1.92
CA THR A 133 6.16 3.95 -1.06
C THR A 133 5.78 4.07 0.42
N THR A 134 6.64 3.60 1.31
CA THR A 134 6.51 3.79 2.77
C THR A 134 6.30 5.26 3.16
N ASP A 135 6.90 6.19 2.42
CA ASP A 135 6.80 7.64 2.65
C ASP A 135 5.58 8.28 1.95
N GLY A 136 4.69 7.47 1.37
CA GLY A 136 3.47 7.93 0.69
C GLY A 136 3.72 8.47 -0.72
N ILE A 137 4.87 8.18 -1.32
CA ILE A 137 5.19 8.62 -2.69
C ILE A 137 4.53 7.70 -3.72
N SER A 138 4.04 8.23 -4.82
CA SER A 138 3.33 7.46 -5.83
C SER A 138 3.40 8.05 -7.23
N VAL A 139 3.26 7.18 -8.23
CA VAL A 139 3.04 7.61 -9.61
C VAL A 139 1.83 8.54 -9.68
N GLY A 140 1.94 9.59 -10.49
CA GLY A 140 0.91 10.62 -10.67
C GLY A 140 1.02 11.82 -9.72
N GLN A 141 1.82 11.75 -8.66
CA GLN A 141 2.11 12.92 -7.82
C GLN A 141 3.01 13.93 -8.55
N ASP A 142 3.02 15.17 -8.08
CA ASP A 142 3.84 16.26 -8.63
C ASP A 142 5.34 15.95 -8.48
N ALA A 143 6.04 15.85 -9.62
CA ALA A 143 7.46 15.53 -9.64
C ALA A 143 8.35 16.73 -9.29
N ASP A 144 7.94 17.96 -9.61
CA ASP A 144 8.72 19.17 -9.28
C ASP A 144 8.73 19.38 -7.75
N ALA A 145 7.59 19.13 -7.11
CA ALA A 145 7.48 19.19 -5.65
C ALA A 145 8.40 18.17 -4.97
N LEU A 146 8.41 16.91 -5.43
CA LEU A 146 9.29 15.88 -4.88
C LEU A 146 10.77 16.17 -5.18
N ALA A 147 11.10 16.61 -6.40
CA ALA A 147 12.46 16.99 -6.78
C ALA A 147 13.00 18.12 -5.91
N THR A 148 12.17 19.13 -5.62
CA THR A 148 12.53 20.24 -4.71
C THR A 148 12.79 19.75 -3.29
N ALA A 149 12.03 18.76 -2.83
CA ALA A 149 12.20 18.16 -1.51
C ALA A 149 13.37 17.16 -1.42
N ASN A 150 13.96 16.76 -2.55
CA ASN A 150 15.05 15.80 -2.62
C ASN A 150 16.33 16.44 -3.20
N PRO A 151 17.25 16.93 -2.35
CA PRO A 151 18.46 17.65 -2.79
C PRO A 151 19.45 16.83 -3.65
N GLY A 152 19.27 15.51 -3.73
CA GLY A 152 20.07 14.61 -4.58
C GLY A 152 19.47 14.37 -5.97
N THR A 153 18.36 15.02 -6.30
CA THR A 153 17.68 14.86 -7.58
C THR A 153 18.59 15.21 -8.74
N GLN A 154 18.71 14.29 -9.70
CA GLN A 154 19.39 14.52 -10.96
C GLN A 154 18.37 14.78 -12.06
N THR A 155 18.73 15.61 -13.05
CA THR A 155 17.86 15.92 -14.19
C THR A 155 18.54 15.57 -15.49
N PHE A 156 17.91 14.70 -16.29
CA PHE A 156 18.42 14.27 -17.59
C PHE A 156 17.30 14.29 -18.61
N GLY A 157 17.49 15.02 -19.72
CA GLY A 157 16.55 15.00 -20.85
C GLY A 157 15.10 15.37 -20.49
N GLY A 158 14.89 16.25 -19.50
CA GLY A 158 13.55 16.65 -19.05
C GLY A 158 12.89 15.68 -18.03
N THR A 159 13.64 14.71 -17.51
CA THR A 159 13.19 13.76 -16.48
C THR A 159 14.04 13.93 -15.22
N TYR A 160 13.39 13.95 -14.06
CA TYR A 160 14.05 13.79 -12.77
C TYR A 160 14.34 12.32 -12.49
N SER A 161 15.53 12.05 -11.95
CA SER A 161 15.89 10.81 -11.29
C SER A 161 16.17 11.11 -9.82
N MET A 162 15.41 10.46 -8.93
CA MET A 162 15.43 10.71 -7.50
C MET A 162 15.76 9.41 -6.76
N HIS A 163 16.61 9.52 -5.76
CA HIS A 163 16.93 8.42 -4.86
C HIS A 163 16.21 8.66 -3.53
N LEU A 164 15.33 7.75 -3.16
CA LEU A 164 14.62 7.76 -1.89
C LEU A 164 15.06 6.55 -1.08
N SER A 165 15.07 6.70 0.25
CA SER A 165 15.17 5.61 1.23
C SER A 165 16.24 4.58 0.89
N ASP A 166 17.50 4.87 1.26
CA ASP A 166 18.63 3.98 1.08
C ASP A 166 18.83 3.02 2.26
N THR A 167 19.32 1.81 1.97
CA THR A 167 19.75 0.85 2.98
C THR A 167 20.72 -0.18 2.41
N THR A 168 21.21 -1.08 3.25
CA THR A 168 21.93 -2.29 2.83
C THR A 168 21.04 -3.51 3.02
N LEU A 169 20.83 -4.26 1.96
CA LEU A 169 20.20 -5.58 2.02
C LEU A 169 21.26 -6.67 2.07
N THR A 170 21.01 -7.71 2.86
CA THR A 170 21.89 -8.88 2.96
C THR A 170 21.13 -10.10 2.49
N GLY A 171 21.62 -10.72 1.42
CA GLY A 171 21.08 -11.95 0.88
C GLY A 171 21.34 -13.16 1.79
N PRO A 172 20.66 -14.28 1.54
CA PRO A 172 20.79 -15.50 2.35
C PRO A 172 22.18 -16.14 2.29
N ASP A 173 22.97 -15.84 1.25
CA ASP A 173 24.36 -16.24 1.07
C ASP A 173 25.36 -15.29 1.78
N GLY A 174 24.87 -14.22 2.40
CA GLY A 174 25.67 -13.18 3.05
C GLY A 174 26.14 -12.07 2.10
N THR A 175 25.78 -12.12 0.81
CA THR A 175 26.09 -11.04 -0.14
C THR A 175 25.31 -9.78 0.26
N THR A 176 25.97 -8.61 0.22
CA THR A 176 25.34 -7.34 0.60
C THR A 176 25.17 -6.42 -0.60
N PHE A 177 24.06 -5.69 -0.62
CA PHE A 177 23.70 -4.76 -1.69
C PHE A 177 23.32 -3.41 -1.07
N SER A 178 24.05 -2.36 -1.43
CA SER A 178 23.63 -0.98 -1.16
C SER A 178 22.51 -0.62 -2.13
N VAL A 179 21.32 -0.36 -1.62
CA VAL A 179 20.11 -0.16 -2.42
C VAL A 179 19.33 1.08 -2.02
N TYR A 180 18.39 1.47 -2.87
CA TYR A 180 17.47 2.58 -2.66
C TYR A 180 16.15 2.36 -3.43
N VAL A 181 15.13 3.15 -3.13
CA VAL A 181 13.92 3.30 -3.97
C VAL A 181 14.19 4.37 -5.03
N GLY A 182 14.19 3.97 -6.30
CA GLY A 182 14.36 4.89 -7.42
C GLY A 182 13.02 5.47 -7.88
N VAL A 183 12.94 6.79 -8.03
CA VAL A 183 11.75 7.48 -8.55
C VAL A 183 12.10 8.33 -9.76
N ALA A 184 11.32 8.19 -10.83
CA ALA A 184 11.43 9.00 -12.02
C ALA A 184 10.19 9.85 -12.25
N GLY A 185 10.36 11.12 -12.63
CA GLY A 185 9.27 12.06 -12.88
C GLY A 185 9.58 13.02 -14.01
N GLN A 186 8.56 13.57 -14.68
CA GLN A 186 8.77 14.57 -15.73
C GLN A 186 8.92 15.97 -15.12
N VAL A 187 9.87 16.76 -15.62
CA VAL A 187 10.01 18.18 -15.25
C VAL A 187 8.75 18.93 -15.69
N GLY A 188 8.14 19.72 -14.78
CA GLY A 188 6.85 20.36 -15.06
C GLY A 188 5.67 19.40 -15.08
N GLY A 189 5.84 18.18 -14.58
CA GLY A 189 4.86 17.11 -14.68
C GLY A 189 4.83 16.21 -13.45
N GLN A 190 4.37 14.98 -13.67
CA GLN A 190 4.13 14.01 -12.60
C GLN A 190 5.23 12.95 -12.52
N ILE A 191 5.29 12.28 -11.37
CA ILE A 191 6.02 11.04 -11.18
C ILE A 191 5.46 10.01 -12.15
N ILE A 192 6.33 9.34 -12.89
CA ILE A 192 5.99 8.37 -13.94
C ILE A 192 6.39 6.95 -13.58
N THR A 193 7.37 6.76 -12.70
CA THR A 193 7.82 5.41 -12.33
C THR A 193 8.42 5.40 -10.93
N ILE A 194 8.14 4.34 -10.19
CA ILE A 194 8.82 3.98 -8.95
C ILE A 194 9.43 2.59 -9.15
N THR A 195 10.68 2.40 -8.73
CA THR A 195 11.35 1.10 -8.81
C THR A 195 12.06 0.78 -7.51
N SER A 196 12.03 -0.48 -7.09
CA SER A 196 12.70 -0.91 -5.88
C SER A 196 13.04 -2.42 -5.93
N PRO A 197 14.16 -2.87 -5.39
CA PRO A 197 15.31 -2.05 -4.99
C PRO A 197 16.07 -1.66 -6.26
N GLN A 198 16.66 -0.47 -6.25
CA GLN A 198 17.73 -0.09 -7.17
C GLN A 198 19.07 -0.25 -6.47
N VAL A 199 20.05 -0.86 -7.14
CA VAL A 199 21.40 -1.01 -6.60
C VAL A 199 22.19 0.27 -6.86
N GLN A 200 22.84 0.79 -5.83
CA GLN A 200 23.78 1.90 -5.98
C GLN A 200 24.96 1.41 -6.82
N SER A 201 25.22 2.11 -7.93
CA SER A 201 26.42 1.84 -8.74
C SER A 201 27.58 2.60 -8.12
N ASP A 202 28.62 1.88 -7.68
CA ASP A 202 29.91 2.50 -7.38
C ASP A 202 30.50 2.95 -8.73
N PHE A 203 30.50 4.25 -9.01
CA PHE A 203 31.22 4.84 -10.15
C PHE A 203 32.57 5.40 -9.70
#